data_AF-A0A7Y6UEB3-F1
#
_entry.id   AF-A0A7Y6UEB3-F1
#
_cell.length_a   1.000
_cell.length_b   1.000
_cell.length_c   1.000
_cell.angle_alpha   90.00
_cell.angle_beta   90.00
_cell.angle_gamma   90.00
#
_symmetry.space_group_name_H-M   'P 1'
#
loop_
_entity.id
_entity.type
_entity.pdbx_description
1 polymer ?
#
loop_
_entity_poly.entity_id
_entity_poly.type
_entity_poly.pdbx_seq_one_letter_code
_entity_poly.pdbx_strand_id
1 'polypeptide(L)'
;MTLDVRLAQARADQRELAWVKRRLAEARTDRERVTEHLEVAEKARGYEDADGLTAAQLLCDELADELRAVDAYIAELTARAARVADADARYAAALAEAEDAARVDGALDEELDTLAVAEADLGWRRVELGEVIAIGIGVQKTFVRVVDLVRELSPQHYVEPMFGEHLFPALTGKTQATYSELTASLAHATHGLRQFTRACAELSTPTNGLEPQFDALPSVDSFVLRDVVWTNRPALESLLPEISRVSSTLAATVGELRAREASLASAVAECARMRARLLDPASVR
;
A
#
# COMPACT_ATOMS: atom_id res chain seq x y z
N MET A 1 7.43 -15.69 -38.73
CA MET A 1 6.36 -15.95 -37.76
C MET A 1 5.32 -14.86 -37.95
N THR A 2 4.05 -15.19 -38.19
CA THR A 2 2.99 -14.17 -38.39
C THR A 2 2.64 -13.51 -37.05
N LEU A 3 2.07 -12.30 -37.09
CA LEU A 3 1.61 -11.55 -35.90
C LEU A 3 0.68 -12.40 -35.03
N ASP A 4 -0.27 -13.11 -35.65
CA ASP A 4 -1.20 -14.01 -34.97
C ASP A 4 -0.49 -15.12 -34.17
N VAL A 5 0.58 -15.70 -34.75
CA VAL A 5 1.37 -16.75 -34.10
C VAL A 5 2.17 -16.18 -32.93
N ARG A 6 2.71 -14.96 -33.07
CA ARG A 6 3.41 -14.25 -31.98
C ARG A 6 2.48 -13.95 -30.81
N LEU A 7 1.30 -13.41 -31.10
CA LEU A 7 0.27 -13.12 -30.11
C LEU A 7 -0.22 -14.37 -29.39
N ALA A 8 -0.49 -15.45 -30.13
CA ALA A 8 -0.91 -16.71 -29.55
C ALA A 8 0.16 -17.30 -28.59
N GLN A 9 1.44 -17.26 -28.99
CA GLN A 9 2.54 -17.71 -28.14
C GLN A 9 2.67 -16.84 -26.88
N ALA A 10 2.62 -15.52 -27.03
CA ALA A 10 2.74 -14.61 -25.88
C ALA A 10 1.61 -14.80 -24.86
N ARG A 11 0.39 -15.16 -25.30
CA ARG A 11 -0.72 -15.53 -24.41
C ARG A 11 -0.50 -16.85 -23.70
N ALA A 12 0.01 -17.86 -24.40
CA ALA A 12 0.33 -19.14 -23.79
C ALA A 12 1.33 -18.94 -22.64
N ASP A 13 2.36 -18.14 -22.88
CA ASP A 13 3.38 -17.82 -21.90
C ASP A 13 2.84 -16.98 -20.74
N GLN A 14 1.93 -16.04 -21.00
CA GLN A 14 1.27 -15.25 -19.94
C GLN A 14 0.36 -16.13 -19.06
N ARG A 15 -0.40 -17.06 -19.66
CA ARG A 15 -1.21 -18.03 -18.91
C ARG A 15 -0.34 -18.97 -18.08
N GLU A 16 0.78 -19.41 -18.64
CA GLU A 16 1.77 -20.21 -17.92
C GLU A 16 2.35 -19.44 -16.74
N LEU A 17 2.77 -18.18 -16.93
CA LEU A 17 3.28 -17.34 -15.84
C LEU A 17 2.25 -17.15 -14.73
N ALA A 18 0.98 -16.89 -15.07
CA ALA A 18 -0.10 -16.75 -14.10
C ALA A 18 -0.35 -18.05 -13.32
N TRP A 19 -0.34 -19.19 -14.00
CA TRP A 19 -0.47 -20.51 -13.39
C TRP A 19 0.70 -20.80 -12.44
N VAL A 20 1.95 -20.57 -12.88
CA VAL A 20 3.16 -20.80 -12.05
C VAL A 20 3.14 -19.91 -10.81
N LYS A 21 2.80 -18.61 -10.94
CA LYS A 21 2.70 -17.69 -9.81
C LYS A 21 1.71 -18.19 -8.75
N ARG A 22 0.54 -18.66 -9.18
CA ARG A 22 -0.48 -19.24 -8.28
C ARG A 22 0.04 -20.49 -7.58
N ARG A 23 0.64 -21.42 -8.34
CA ARG A 23 1.19 -22.66 -7.78
C ARG A 23 2.33 -22.41 -6.81
N LEU A 24 3.18 -21.41 -7.06
CA LEU A 24 4.23 -21.00 -6.12
C LEU A 24 3.66 -20.46 -4.82
N ALA A 25 2.57 -19.69 -4.87
CA ALA A 25 1.91 -19.20 -3.66
C ALA A 25 1.32 -20.37 -2.85
N GLU A 26 0.60 -21.29 -3.49
CA GLU A 26 0.05 -22.51 -2.87
C GLU A 26 1.16 -23.35 -2.22
N ALA A 27 2.23 -23.66 -2.97
CA ALA A 27 3.34 -24.48 -2.46
C ALA A 27 4.08 -23.83 -1.29
N ARG A 28 4.16 -22.49 -1.23
CA ARG A 28 4.74 -21.77 -0.08
C ARG A 28 3.85 -21.91 1.16
N THR A 29 2.53 -21.78 1.00
CA THR A 29 1.59 -22.04 2.11
C THR A 29 1.67 -23.48 2.59
N ASP A 30 1.76 -24.46 1.68
CA ASP A 30 1.93 -25.86 2.05
C ASP A 30 3.26 -26.09 2.80
N ARG A 31 4.35 -25.47 2.34
CA ARG A 31 5.65 -25.52 3.04
C ARG A 31 5.56 -24.97 4.46
N GLU A 32 4.93 -23.83 4.65
CA GLU A 32 4.72 -23.22 5.97
C GLU A 32 3.94 -24.17 6.90
N ARG A 33 2.85 -24.76 6.39
CA ARG A 33 2.04 -25.73 7.15
C ARG A 33 2.84 -26.98 7.54
N VAL A 34 3.59 -27.57 6.61
CA VAL A 34 4.41 -28.77 6.90
C VAL A 34 5.52 -28.45 7.90
N THR A 35 6.12 -27.26 7.80
CA THR A 35 7.12 -26.79 8.77
C THR A 35 6.52 -26.67 10.16
N GLU A 36 5.34 -26.07 10.31
CA GLU A 36 4.63 -25.98 11.59
C GLU A 36 4.32 -27.36 12.17
N HIS A 37 3.82 -28.30 11.35
CA HIS A 37 3.56 -29.66 11.78
C HIS A 37 4.82 -30.40 12.23
N LEU A 38 5.94 -30.20 11.52
CA LEU A 38 7.24 -30.76 11.89
C LEU A 38 7.70 -30.22 13.24
N GLU A 39 7.61 -28.90 13.47
CA GLU A 39 7.97 -28.30 14.76
C GLU A 39 7.10 -28.83 15.92
N VAL A 40 5.80 -29.05 15.67
CA VAL A 40 4.90 -29.64 16.67
C VAL A 40 5.26 -31.10 16.94
N ALA A 41 5.54 -31.89 15.90
CA ALA A 41 5.94 -33.29 16.04
C ALA A 41 7.28 -33.44 16.77
N GLU A 42 8.26 -32.59 16.47
CA GLU A 42 9.56 -32.56 17.15
C GLU A 42 9.41 -32.20 18.64
N LYS A 43 8.52 -31.26 18.97
CA LYS A 43 8.19 -30.94 20.37
C LYS A 43 7.51 -32.11 21.07
N ALA A 44 6.53 -32.75 20.43
CA ALA A 44 5.80 -33.88 20.99
C ALA A 44 6.72 -35.08 21.27
N ARG A 45 7.66 -35.36 20.37
CA ARG A 45 8.70 -36.39 20.54
C ARG A 45 9.50 -36.22 21.85
N GLY A 46 9.65 -35.00 22.36
CA GLY A 46 10.32 -34.73 23.63
C GLY A 46 9.57 -35.17 24.89
N TYR A 47 8.29 -35.57 24.77
CA TYR A 47 7.41 -35.90 25.89
C TYR A 47 6.91 -37.36 25.92
N GLU A 48 7.31 -38.20 24.96
CA GLU A 48 6.78 -39.56 24.83
C GLU A 48 7.63 -40.66 25.50
N ASP A 49 6.96 -41.70 25.99
CA ASP A 49 7.56 -42.95 26.48
C ASP A 49 8.18 -43.75 25.32
N ALA A 50 8.99 -44.78 25.62
CA ALA A 50 9.84 -45.50 24.65
C ALA A 50 9.11 -46.02 23.38
N ASP A 51 7.87 -46.49 23.49
CA ASP A 51 7.07 -46.96 22.33
C ASP A 51 6.47 -45.79 21.53
N GLY A 52 6.09 -44.70 22.18
CA GLY A 52 5.65 -43.47 21.50
C GLY A 52 6.79 -42.85 20.71
N LEU A 53 7.99 -42.81 21.30
CA LEU A 53 9.19 -42.21 20.71
C LEU A 53 9.52 -42.75 19.30
N THR A 54 9.20 -44.02 19.03
CA THR A 54 9.38 -44.64 17.70
C THR A 54 8.34 -44.14 16.69
N ALA A 55 7.08 -43.99 17.11
CA ALA A 55 6.00 -43.46 16.26
C ALA A 55 6.17 -41.96 15.99
N ALA A 56 6.56 -41.17 17.00
CA ALA A 56 6.87 -39.75 16.82
C ALA A 56 8.10 -39.53 15.93
N GLN A 57 9.12 -40.40 16.01
CA GLN A 57 10.26 -40.35 15.10
C GLN A 57 9.84 -40.60 13.65
N LEU A 58 9.02 -41.62 13.40
CA LEU A 58 8.50 -41.92 12.05
C LEU A 58 7.72 -40.73 11.48
N LEU A 59 6.86 -40.11 12.29
CA LEU A 59 6.11 -38.92 11.88
C LEU A 59 7.03 -37.73 11.54
N CYS A 60 8.09 -37.51 12.33
CA CYS A 60 9.08 -36.47 12.02
C CYS A 60 9.81 -36.76 10.69
N ASP A 61 10.19 -38.01 10.44
CA ASP A 61 10.88 -38.41 9.22
C ASP A 61 9.97 -38.27 7.99
N GLU A 62 8.68 -38.64 8.09
CA GLU A 62 7.67 -38.45 7.05
C GLU A 62 7.45 -36.96 6.73
N LEU A 63 7.30 -36.11 7.75
CA LEU A 63 7.14 -34.66 7.57
C LEU A 63 8.42 -34.01 6.99
N ALA A 64 9.60 -34.50 7.35
CA ALA A 64 10.86 -34.04 6.78
C ALA A 64 11.04 -34.46 5.30
N ASP A 65 10.58 -35.67 4.93
CA ASP A 65 10.49 -36.12 3.54
C ASP A 65 9.50 -35.26 2.73
N GLU A 66 8.32 -34.98 3.29
CA GLU A 66 7.30 -34.11 2.68
C GLU A 66 7.84 -32.70 2.47
N LEU A 67 8.52 -32.12 3.46
CA LEU A 67 9.15 -30.81 3.35
C LEU A 67 10.18 -30.77 2.20
N ARG A 68 11.02 -31.81 2.08
CA ARG A 68 11.98 -31.94 0.96
C ARG A 68 11.29 -32.05 -0.39
N ALA A 69 10.17 -32.76 -0.48
CA ALA A 69 9.38 -32.87 -1.70
C ALA A 69 8.75 -31.52 -2.10
N VAL A 70 8.20 -30.78 -1.13
CA VAL A 70 7.65 -29.43 -1.35
C VAL A 70 8.74 -28.46 -1.81
N ASP A 71 9.93 -28.50 -1.19
CA ASP A 71 11.06 -27.66 -1.60
C ASP A 71 11.54 -27.96 -3.03
N ALA A 72 11.60 -29.24 -3.42
CA ALA A 72 11.91 -29.63 -4.79
C ALA A 72 10.87 -29.11 -5.80
N TYR A 73 9.59 -29.18 -5.45
CA TYR A 73 8.50 -28.66 -6.28
C TYR A 73 8.55 -27.13 -6.41
N ILE A 74 8.83 -26.40 -5.32
CA ILE A 74 9.06 -24.95 -5.36
C ILE A 74 10.24 -24.60 -6.26
N ALA A 75 11.34 -25.35 -6.21
CA ALA A 75 12.51 -25.14 -7.06
C ALA A 75 12.16 -25.32 -8.55
N GLU A 76 11.42 -26.38 -8.90
CA GLU A 76 10.95 -26.61 -10.26
C GLU A 76 10.05 -25.47 -10.76
N LEU A 77 9.06 -25.08 -9.96
CA LEU A 77 8.16 -23.97 -10.28
C LEU A 77 8.91 -22.65 -10.44
N THR A 78 9.95 -22.41 -9.64
CA THR A 78 10.78 -21.20 -9.72
C THR A 78 11.58 -21.19 -11.02
N ALA A 79 12.18 -22.32 -11.41
CA ALA A 79 12.87 -22.46 -12.69
C ALA A 79 11.91 -22.29 -13.88
N ARG A 80 10.66 -22.75 -13.74
CA ARG A 80 9.60 -22.53 -14.74
C ARG A 80 9.19 -21.07 -14.82
N ALA A 81 9.02 -20.38 -13.69
CA ALA A 81 8.72 -18.94 -13.64
C ALA A 81 9.82 -18.13 -14.33
N ALA A 82 11.09 -18.47 -14.12
CA ALA A 82 12.22 -17.80 -14.75
C ALA A 82 12.18 -17.89 -16.29
N ARG A 83 11.72 -19.02 -16.85
CA ARG A 83 11.61 -19.22 -18.30
C ARG A 83 10.54 -18.34 -18.96
N VAL A 84 9.52 -17.93 -18.20
CA VAL A 84 8.41 -17.10 -18.69
C VAL A 84 8.34 -15.74 -17.96
N ALA A 85 9.44 -15.31 -17.34
CA ALA A 85 9.47 -14.10 -16.52
C ALA A 85 9.15 -12.83 -17.32
N ASP A 86 9.46 -12.83 -18.61
CA ASP A 86 9.23 -11.74 -19.56
C ASP A 86 7.91 -11.86 -20.34
N ALA A 87 7.07 -12.86 -20.03
CA ALA A 87 5.86 -13.15 -20.81
C ALA A 87 4.91 -11.95 -20.89
N ASP A 88 4.74 -11.20 -19.80
CA ASP A 88 3.92 -9.98 -19.78
C ASP A 88 4.47 -8.90 -20.73
N ALA A 89 5.81 -8.72 -20.78
CA ALA A 89 6.45 -7.76 -21.66
C ALA A 89 6.36 -8.19 -23.13
N ARG A 90 6.56 -9.49 -23.42
CA ARG A 90 6.39 -10.03 -24.78
C ARG A 90 4.96 -9.93 -25.27
N TYR A 91 3.99 -10.11 -24.39
CA TYR A 91 2.57 -9.93 -24.71
C TYR A 91 2.23 -8.47 -24.99
N ALA A 92 2.71 -7.53 -24.15
CA ALA A 92 2.52 -6.10 -24.38
C ALA A 92 3.13 -5.64 -25.72
N ALA A 93 4.35 -6.11 -26.04
CA ALA A 93 4.99 -5.79 -27.32
C ALA A 93 4.22 -6.35 -28.53
N ALA A 94 3.72 -7.59 -28.44
CA ALA A 94 2.92 -8.18 -29.51
C ALA A 94 1.58 -7.46 -29.71
N LEU A 95 0.96 -6.95 -28.64
CA LEU A 95 -0.25 -6.13 -28.72
C LEU A 95 0.03 -4.76 -29.36
N ALA A 96 1.14 -4.11 -29.01
CA ALA A 96 1.53 -2.85 -29.65
C ALA A 96 1.76 -3.01 -31.15
N GLU A 97 2.45 -4.07 -31.57
CA GLU A 97 2.61 -4.40 -33.00
C GLU A 97 1.27 -4.65 -33.70
N ALA A 98 0.30 -5.24 -33.01
CA ALA A 98 -1.04 -5.48 -33.54
C ALA A 98 -1.87 -4.19 -33.65
N GLU A 99 -1.70 -3.27 -32.70
CA GLU A 99 -2.29 -1.93 -32.73
C GLU A 99 -1.76 -1.13 -33.92
N ASP A 100 -0.44 -1.13 -34.11
CA ASP A 100 0.21 -0.45 -35.25
C ASP A 100 -0.28 -1.01 -36.58
N ALA A 101 -0.41 -2.34 -36.69
CA ALA A 101 -0.95 -2.98 -37.90
C ALA A 101 -2.41 -2.58 -38.15
N ALA A 102 -3.26 -2.61 -37.12
CA ALA A 102 -4.67 -2.20 -37.23
C ALA A 102 -4.82 -0.74 -37.68
N ARG A 103 -4.01 0.17 -37.12
CA ARG A 103 -3.99 1.58 -37.52
C ARG A 103 -3.51 1.80 -38.96
N VAL A 104 -2.49 1.07 -39.40
CA VAL A 104 -2.02 1.15 -40.81
C VAL A 104 -3.11 0.74 -41.79
N ASP A 105 -3.93 -0.24 -41.41
CA ASP A 105 -5.05 -0.73 -42.20
C ASP A 105 -6.33 0.13 -42.06
N GLY A 106 -6.31 1.17 -41.21
CA GLY A 106 -7.44 2.05 -40.91
C GLY A 106 -8.60 1.35 -40.17
N ALA A 107 -8.31 0.23 -39.52
CA ALA A 107 -9.28 -0.56 -38.79
C ALA A 107 -9.23 -0.21 -37.29
N LEU A 108 -10.41 -0.05 -36.67
CA LEU A 108 -10.57 0.22 -35.22
C LEU A 108 -10.00 1.58 -34.75
N ASP A 109 -9.72 2.52 -35.66
CA ASP A 109 -9.13 3.82 -35.30
C ASP A 109 -9.98 4.57 -34.26
N GLU A 110 -11.29 4.66 -34.46
CA GLU A 110 -12.20 5.37 -33.54
C GLU A 110 -12.28 4.70 -32.16
N GLU A 111 -12.36 3.36 -32.12
CA GLU A 111 -12.41 2.59 -30.88
C GLU A 111 -11.08 2.63 -30.10
N LEU A 112 -9.94 2.53 -30.81
CA LEU A 112 -8.60 2.60 -30.20
C LEU A 112 -8.30 4.00 -29.70
N ASP A 113 -8.69 5.05 -30.43
CA ASP A 113 -8.52 6.43 -30.01
C ASP A 113 -9.40 6.76 -28.80
N THR A 114 -10.67 6.34 -28.81
CA THR A 114 -11.56 6.50 -27.66
C THR A 114 -10.99 5.82 -26.43
N LEU A 115 -10.45 4.61 -26.58
CA LEU A 115 -9.87 3.85 -25.49
C LEU A 115 -8.54 4.44 -24.98
N ALA A 116 -7.71 4.97 -25.88
CA ALA A 116 -6.48 5.66 -25.53
C ALA A 116 -6.76 6.96 -24.76
N VAL A 117 -7.77 7.73 -25.18
CA VAL A 117 -8.23 8.93 -24.44
C VAL A 117 -8.74 8.55 -23.06
N ALA A 118 -9.56 7.50 -22.95
CA ALA A 118 -10.07 7.01 -21.66
C ALA A 118 -8.94 6.54 -20.73
N GLU A 119 -7.97 5.78 -21.25
CA GLU A 119 -6.81 5.33 -20.45
C GLU A 119 -5.94 6.50 -19.99
N ALA A 120 -5.72 7.49 -20.86
CA ALA A 120 -4.95 8.69 -20.51
C ALA A 120 -5.67 9.52 -19.42
N ASP A 121 -6.98 9.69 -19.52
CA ASP A 121 -7.79 10.38 -18.50
C ASP A 121 -7.75 9.62 -17.16
N LEU A 122 -7.97 8.31 -17.17
CA LEU A 122 -7.87 7.48 -15.97
C LEU A 122 -6.45 7.51 -15.36
N GLY A 123 -5.41 7.49 -16.19
CA GLY A 123 -4.02 7.59 -15.78
C GLY A 123 -3.71 8.94 -15.12
N TRP A 124 -4.18 10.04 -15.72
CA TRP A 124 -4.02 11.38 -15.17
C TRP A 124 -4.71 11.52 -13.81
N ARG A 125 -5.96 11.05 -13.68
CA ARG A 125 -6.71 11.04 -12.40
C ARG A 125 -6.03 10.22 -11.32
N ARG A 126 -5.35 9.12 -11.67
CA ARG A 126 -4.56 8.33 -10.71
C ARG A 126 -3.35 9.09 -10.20
N VAL A 127 -2.65 9.82 -11.06
CA VAL A 127 -1.53 10.68 -10.65
C VAL A 127 -2.02 11.75 -9.69
N GLU A 128 -3.11 12.44 -10.04
CA GLU A 128 -3.72 13.47 -9.19
C GLU A 128 -4.13 12.91 -7.82
N LEU A 129 -4.84 11.77 -7.77
CA LEU A 129 -5.19 11.12 -6.50
C LEU A 129 -3.96 10.71 -5.69
N GLY A 130 -2.93 10.18 -6.35
CA GLY A 130 -1.67 9.78 -5.71
C GLY A 130 -0.97 10.96 -5.03
N GLU A 131 -0.95 12.14 -5.68
CA GLU A 131 -0.41 13.36 -5.11
C GLU A 131 -1.20 13.81 -3.86
N VAL A 132 -2.53 13.77 -3.91
CA VAL A 132 -3.37 14.13 -2.74
C VAL A 132 -3.19 13.15 -1.58
N ILE A 133 -3.12 11.85 -1.86
CA ILE A 133 -2.80 10.81 -0.86
C ILE A 133 -1.44 11.09 -0.22
N ALA A 134 -0.42 11.44 -1.01
CA ALA A 134 0.91 11.75 -0.52
C ALA A 134 0.92 12.96 0.43
N ILE A 135 0.17 14.02 0.10
CA ILE A 135 -0.02 15.19 0.98
C ILE A 135 -0.67 14.75 2.29
N GLY A 136 -1.76 13.97 2.25
CA GLY A 136 -2.44 13.49 3.45
C GLY A 136 -1.54 12.65 4.36
N ILE A 137 -0.74 11.74 3.79
CA ILE A 137 0.26 10.95 4.54
C ILE A 137 1.33 11.86 5.14
N GLY A 138 1.80 12.88 4.41
CA GLY A 138 2.77 13.86 4.91
C GLY A 138 2.25 14.62 6.14
N VAL A 139 0.98 15.04 6.10
CA VAL A 139 0.32 15.68 7.24
C VAL A 139 0.20 14.73 8.43
N GLN A 140 -0.19 13.47 8.22
CA GLN A 140 -0.24 12.47 9.29
C GLN A 140 1.11 12.26 9.97
N LYS A 141 2.20 12.12 9.19
CA LYS A 141 3.55 11.99 9.74
C LYS A 141 3.93 13.20 10.60
N THR A 142 3.51 14.40 10.18
CA THR A 142 3.74 15.62 10.94
C THR A 142 2.93 15.62 12.24
N PHE A 143 1.67 15.18 12.23
CA PHE A 143 0.89 15.03 13.47
C PHE A 143 1.48 14.01 14.43
N VAL A 144 2.03 12.89 13.94
CA VAL A 144 2.77 11.93 14.79
C VAL A 144 3.96 12.62 15.46
N ARG A 145 4.75 13.40 14.69
CA ARG A 145 5.86 14.18 15.26
C ARG A 145 5.39 15.17 16.33
N VAL A 146 4.27 15.84 16.12
CA VAL A 146 3.68 16.74 17.13
C VAL A 146 3.30 15.97 18.40
N VAL A 147 2.65 14.81 18.28
CA VAL A 147 2.30 13.96 19.44
C VAL A 147 3.55 13.54 20.21
N ASP A 148 4.62 13.14 19.51
CA ASP A 148 5.88 12.75 20.14
C ASP A 148 6.53 13.92 20.88
N LEU A 149 6.54 15.13 20.29
CA LEU A 149 7.06 16.35 20.91
C LEU A 149 6.23 16.76 22.14
N VAL A 150 4.89 16.64 22.07
CA VAL A 150 4.01 16.92 23.22
C VAL A 150 4.26 15.91 24.35
N ARG A 151 4.49 14.63 24.03
CA ARG A 151 4.84 13.60 25.01
C ARG A 151 6.23 13.83 25.64
N GLU A 152 7.19 14.34 24.87
CA GLU A 152 8.50 14.74 25.40
C GLU A 152 8.37 15.91 26.38
N LEU A 153 7.50 16.88 26.10
CA LEU A 153 7.25 18.05 26.94
C LEU A 153 6.35 17.77 28.16
N SER A 154 5.46 16.77 28.05
CA SER A 154 4.56 16.34 29.13
C SER A 154 4.56 14.81 29.24
N PRO A 155 5.64 14.21 29.78
CA PRO A 155 5.67 12.79 30.06
C PRO A 155 4.64 12.52 31.16
N GLN A 156 3.46 12.02 30.80
CA GLN A 156 2.57 11.44 31.78
C GLN A 156 3.32 10.22 32.35
N HIS A 157 3.69 10.25 33.64
CA HIS A 157 3.66 9.13 34.62
C HIS A 157 4.32 9.57 35.95
N TYR A 158 3.49 9.77 36.99
CA TYR A 158 3.64 9.24 38.36
C TYR A 158 4.91 9.47 39.22
N VAL A 159 5.62 10.60 39.09
CA VAL A 159 6.56 11.01 40.15
C VAL A 159 6.33 12.48 40.46
N GLU A 160 6.08 12.79 41.72
CA GLU A 160 6.17 14.15 42.24
C GLU A 160 7.56 14.67 41.86
N PRO A 161 7.69 15.66 40.96
CA PRO A 161 9.00 16.05 40.47
C PRO A 161 9.84 16.52 41.64
N MET A 162 10.92 15.80 41.94
CA MET A 162 11.95 16.29 42.85
C MET A 162 12.42 17.64 42.32
N PHE A 163 12.34 18.68 43.16
CA PHE A 163 12.79 20.04 42.85
C PHE A 163 14.17 19.99 42.15
N GLY A 164 14.20 20.15 40.82
CA GLY A 164 15.44 20.09 40.03
C GLY A 164 15.32 19.47 38.64
N GLU A 165 14.48 18.45 38.43
CA GLU A 165 14.43 17.73 37.14
C GLU A 165 13.83 18.55 35.98
N HIS A 166 12.94 19.50 36.27
CA HIS A 166 12.41 20.44 35.27
C HIS A 166 13.35 21.63 34.99
N LEU A 167 14.28 21.92 35.90
CA LEU A 167 15.22 23.04 35.75
C LEU A 167 16.36 22.67 34.81
N PHE A 168 16.84 21.43 34.83
CA PHE A 168 17.99 21.02 34.01
C PHE A 168 17.74 21.12 32.48
N PRO A 169 16.60 20.69 31.93
CA PRO A 169 16.28 20.89 30.51
C PRO A 169 16.01 22.35 30.13
N ALA A 170 15.48 23.16 31.07
CA ALA A 170 15.24 24.58 30.87
C ALA A 170 16.56 25.38 30.85
N LEU A 171 17.50 25.05 31.73
CA LEU A 171 18.82 25.68 31.82
C LEU A 171 19.77 25.27 30.68
N THR A 172 19.56 24.08 30.09
CA THR A 172 20.34 23.60 28.93
C THR A 172 19.76 24.05 27.58
N GLY A 173 18.65 24.80 27.58
CA GLY A 173 17.97 25.26 26.36
C GLY A 173 17.21 24.16 25.61
N LYS A 174 17.27 22.91 26.08
CA LYS A 174 16.57 21.76 25.47
C LYS A 174 15.07 22.00 25.39
N THR A 175 14.47 22.50 26.47
CA THR A 175 13.03 22.80 26.51
C THR A 175 12.65 23.84 25.46
N GLN A 176 13.43 24.91 25.32
CA GLN A 176 13.20 25.94 24.31
C GLN A 176 13.31 25.39 22.89
N ALA A 177 14.31 24.53 22.63
CA ALA A 177 14.46 23.85 21.34
C ALA A 177 13.25 22.97 21.01
N THR A 178 12.78 22.14 21.95
CA THR A 178 11.61 21.27 21.77
C THR A 178 10.32 22.08 21.54
N TYR A 179 10.11 23.21 22.25
CA TYR A 179 8.97 24.11 21.98
C TYR A 179 9.06 24.77 20.60
N SER A 180 10.26 25.18 20.17
CA SER A 180 10.44 25.77 18.84
C SER A 180 10.15 24.75 17.73
N GLU A 181 10.56 23.50 17.94
CA GLU A 181 10.29 22.40 17.02
C GLU A 181 8.81 22.02 17.00
N LEU A 182 8.14 22.01 18.16
CA LEU A 182 6.70 21.79 18.28
C LEU A 182 5.92 22.87 17.51
N THR A 183 6.31 24.12 17.67
CA THR A 183 5.69 25.26 16.98
C THR A 183 5.85 25.15 15.46
N ALA A 184 7.06 24.83 15.00
CA ALA A 184 7.34 24.61 13.58
C ALA A 184 6.54 23.42 13.03
N SER A 185 6.47 22.31 13.77
CA SER A 185 5.73 21.11 13.37
C SER A 185 4.22 21.35 13.29
N LEU A 186 3.65 22.10 14.24
CA LEU A 186 2.24 22.49 14.21
C LEU A 186 1.92 23.44 13.04
N ALA A 187 2.79 24.41 12.77
CA ALA A 187 2.64 25.30 11.62
C ALA A 187 2.70 24.52 10.29
N HIS A 188 3.62 23.57 10.19
CA HIS A 188 3.75 22.69 9.03
C HIS A 188 2.52 21.78 8.85
N ALA A 189 2.04 21.14 9.93
CA ALA A 189 0.83 20.32 9.90
C ALA A 189 -0.41 21.13 9.49
N THR A 190 -0.55 22.35 10.02
CA THR A 190 -1.65 23.26 9.69
C THR A 190 -1.62 23.66 8.21
N HIS A 191 -0.45 24.01 7.69
CA HIS A 191 -0.29 24.36 6.28
C HIS A 191 -0.61 23.16 5.37
N GLY A 192 -0.04 22.00 5.67
CA GLY A 192 -0.29 20.77 4.90
C GLY A 192 -1.76 20.34 4.94
N LEU A 193 -2.44 20.50 6.08
CA LEU A 193 -3.87 20.19 6.19
C LEU A 193 -4.72 21.12 5.33
N ARG A 194 -4.41 22.43 5.26
CA ARG A 194 -5.09 23.35 4.34
C ARG A 194 -4.87 22.96 2.88
N GLN A 195 -3.64 22.57 2.53
CA GLN A 195 -3.33 22.10 1.18
C GLN A 195 -4.11 20.83 0.86
N PHE A 196 -4.15 19.87 1.79
CA PHE A 196 -4.93 18.64 1.64
C PHE A 196 -6.42 18.91 1.47
N THR A 197 -7.02 19.74 2.34
CA THR A 197 -8.44 20.11 2.24
C THR A 197 -8.76 20.78 0.92
N ARG A 198 -7.90 21.68 0.45
CA ARG A 198 -8.05 22.33 -0.85
C ARG A 198 -7.99 21.32 -2.00
N ALA A 199 -7.01 20.42 -1.99
CA ALA A 199 -6.85 19.42 -3.02
C ALA A 199 -8.04 18.44 -3.05
N CYS A 200 -8.54 18.03 -1.88
CA CYS A 200 -9.79 17.25 -1.78
C CYS A 200 -10.98 18.01 -2.36
N ALA A 201 -11.11 19.32 -2.10
CA ALA A 201 -12.18 20.14 -2.66
C ALA A 201 -12.09 20.27 -4.19
N GLU A 202 -10.88 20.41 -4.74
CA GLU A 202 -10.63 20.44 -6.19
C GLU A 202 -11.04 19.11 -6.84
N LEU A 203 -10.67 17.97 -6.24
CA LEU A 203 -11.11 16.62 -6.64
C LEU A 203 -12.63 16.42 -6.56
N SER A 204 -13.32 17.21 -5.73
CA SER A 204 -14.76 17.12 -5.50
C SER A 204 -15.61 17.90 -6.49
N THR A 205 -14.98 18.68 -7.37
CA THR A 205 -15.72 19.48 -8.34
C THR A 205 -16.37 18.58 -9.41
N PRO A 206 -17.62 18.85 -9.82
CA PRO A 206 -18.38 18.01 -10.75
C PRO A 206 -17.72 17.89 -12.14
N THR A 207 -16.83 18.81 -12.48
CA THR A 207 -15.96 18.74 -13.68
C THR A 207 -15.00 17.55 -13.68
N ASN A 208 -14.66 17.01 -12.50
CA ASN A 208 -13.76 15.85 -12.39
C ASN A 208 -14.51 14.50 -12.37
N GLY A 209 -15.84 14.51 -12.52
CA GLY A 209 -16.68 13.30 -12.61
C GLY A 209 -16.62 12.36 -11.39
N LEU A 210 -16.00 12.82 -10.31
CA LEU A 210 -15.87 12.16 -9.03
C LEU A 210 -16.81 12.93 -8.10
N GLU A 211 -18.06 12.51 -7.92
CA GLU A 211 -18.88 13.05 -6.82
C GLU A 211 -18.31 12.54 -5.50
N PRO A 212 -17.93 13.40 -4.54
CA PRO A 212 -17.64 12.94 -3.21
C PRO A 212 -18.54 13.61 -2.18
N GLN A 213 -19.08 12.78 -1.30
CA GLN A 213 -19.44 13.20 0.04
C GLN A 213 -18.22 12.95 0.92
N PHE A 214 -17.17 13.76 0.77
CA PHE A 214 -16.16 13.81 1.83
C PHE A 214 -16.80 14.54 3.00
N ASP A 215 -16.77 13.94 4.18
CA ASP A 215 -17.11 14.68 5.40
C ASP A 215 -16.23 15.92 5.50
N ALA A 216 -16.83 17.05 5.87
CA ALA A 216 -16.10 18.30 6.00
C ALA A 216 -14.93 18.11 6.98
N LEU A 217 -13.70 18.22 6.47
CA LEU A 217 -12.52 18.17 7.31
C LEU A 217 -12.61 19.29 8.36
N PRO A 218 -12.44 19.00 9.65
CA PRO A 218 -12.52 20.01 10.70
C PRO A 218 -11.53 21.15 10.43
N SER A 219 -11.98 22.40 10.59
CA SER A 219 -11.10 23.57 10.40
C SER A 219 -10.04 23.63 11.50
N VAL A 220 -8.85 24.13 11.14
CA VAL A 220 -7.65 24.19 12.00
C VAL A 220 -7.61 25.50 12.82
N ASP A 221 -8.71 26.27 12.84
CA ASP A 221 -8.77 27.58 13.52
C ASP A 221 -8.62 27.47 15.04
N SER A 222 -8.62 26.25 15.59
CA SER A 222 -8.37 25.92 16.98
C SER A 222 -6.88 25.86 17.36
N PHE A 223 -5.96 25.67 16.41
CA PHE A 223 -4.51 25.63 16.68
C PHE A 223 -3.89 27.04 16.72
N VAL A 224 -4.56 28.01 17.35
CA VAL A 224 -4.00 29.37 17.53
C VAL A 224 -2.90 29.30 18.60
N LEU A 225 -1.70 29.07 18.09
CA LEU A 225 -0.39 29.02 18.77
C LEU A 225 0.05 30.37 19.34
N ARG A 226 -0.86 31.24 19.78
CA ARG A 226 -0.47 32.57 20.25
C ARG A 226 0.03 32.58 21.69
N ASP A 227 -0.41 31.63 22.53
CA ASP A 227 -0.10 31.65 23.98
C ASP A 227 0.44 30.32 24.58
N VAL A 228 0.75 29.30 23.78
CA VAL A 228 1.31 28.01 24.28
C VAL A 228 2.71 28.17 24.87
N VAL A 229 3.36 29.30 24.59
CA VAL A 229 4.80 29.42 24.72
C VAL A 229 5.24 29.47 26.19
N TRP A 230 4.44 29.89 27.19
CA TRP A 230 4.98 30.00 28.56
C TRP A 230 4.19 29.48 29.77
N THR A 231 2.98 28.90 29.68
CA THR A 231 2.25 28.63 30.94
C THR A 231 1.28 27.46 31.10
N ASN A 232 0.87 26.68 30.11
CA ASN A 232 -0.24 25.73 30.38
C ASN A 232 -0.03 24.30 29.88
N ARG A 233 0.43 23.41 30.78
CA ARG A 233 0.23 21.96 30.69
C ARG A 233 -1.21 21.58 30.28
N PRO A 234 -2.27 22.25 30.80
CA PRO A 234 -3.64 21.99 30.35
C PRO A 234 -3.88 22.25 28.85
N ALA A 235 -3.15 23.20 28.24
CA ALA A 235 -3.28 23.48 26.81
C ALA A 235 -2.59 22.40 25.95
N LEU A 236 -1.46 21.85 26.40
CA LEU A 236 -0.82 20.71 25.74
C LEU A 236 -1.69 19.45 25.85
N GLU A 237 -2.34 19.25 27.00
CA GLU A 237 -3.27 18.13 27.23
C GLU A 237 -4.54 18.25 26.37
N SER A 238 -5.03 19.46 26.08
CA SER A 238 -6.17 19.67 25.17
C SER A 238 -5.83 19.50 23.68
N LEU A 239 -4.55 19.68 23.30
CA LEU A 239 -4.11 19.51 21.91
C LEU A 239 -4.12 18.04 21.46
N LEU A 240 -3.81 17.09 22.35
CA LEU A 240 -3.73 15.66 21.98
C LEU A 240 -5.08 15.08 21.50
N PRO A 241 -6.22 15.29 22.18
CA PRO A 241 -7.54 14.86 21.68
C PRO A 241 -7.91 15.49 20.34
N GLU A 242 -7.56 16.76 20.13
CA GLU A 242 -7.86 17.47 18.90
C GLU A 242 -7.04 16.96 17.71
N ILE A 243 -5.73 16.78 17.90
CA ILE A 243 -4.84 16.14 16.92
C ILE A 243 -5.32 14.72 16.61
N SER A 244 -5.75 13.97 17.63
CA SER A 244 -6.27 12.61 17.45
C SER A 244 -7.54 12.60 16.61
N ARG A 245 -8.47 13.54 16.84
CA ARG A 245 -9.69 13.69 16.03
C ARG A 245 -9.36 14.02 14.57
N VAL A 246 -8.55 15.06 14.35
CA VAL A 246 -8.15 15.50 13.01
C VAL A 246 -7.39 14.40 12.27
N SER A 247 -6.46 13.71 12.96
CA SER A 247 -5.70 12.60 12.38
C SER A 247 -6.58 11.41 12.04
N SER A 248 -7.63 11.14 12.82
CA SER A 248 -8.59 10.07 12.54
C SER A 248 -9.43 10.38 11.30
N THR A 249 -9.95 11.60 11.18
CA THR A 249 -10.68 12.05 9.98
C THR A 249 -9.77 12.00 8.75
N LEU A 250 -8.54 12.51 8.86
CA LEU A 250 -7.55 12.45 7.80
C LEU A 250 -7.24 11.00 7.37
N ALA A 251 -7.13 10.08 8.33
CA ALA A 251 -6.91 8.66 8.03
C ALA A 251 -8.08 8.03 7.28
N ALA A 252 -9.31 8.34 7.67
CA ALA A 252 -10.50 7.88 6.97
C ALA A 252 -10.51 8.40 5.52
N THR A 253 -10.30 9.71 5.31
CA THR A 253 -10.25 10.32 3.98
C THR A 253 -9.12 9.73 3.12
N VAL A 254 -7.92 9.54 3.66
CA VAL A 254 -6.82 8.87 2.92
C VAL A 254 -7.18 7.42 2.57
N GLY A 255 -7.88 6.71 3.46
CA GLY A 255 -8.39 5.37 3.20
C GLY A 255 -9.37 5.32 2.02
N GLU A 256 -10.31 6.27 1.97
CA GLU A 256 -11.24 6.41 0.84
C GLU A 256 -10.53 6.75 -0.46
N LEU A 257 -9.56 7.68 -0.44
CA LEU A 257 -8.76 8.02 -1.62
C LEU A 257 -7.98 6.81 -2.15
N ARG A 258 -7.42 5.97 -1.27
CA ARG A 258 -6.75 4.71 -1.67
C ARG A 258 -7.72 3.70 -2.27
N ALA A 259 -8.92 3.56 -1.72
CA ALA A 259 -9.94 2.69 -2.31
C ALA A 259 -10.31 3.15 -3.73
N ARG A 260 -10.38 4.47 -3.95
CA ARG A 260 -10.61 5.05 -5.29
C ARG A 260 -9.42 4.85 -6.23
N GLU A 261 -8.19 5.03 -5.75
CA GLU A 261 -6.98 4.73 -6.53
C GLU A 261 -6.98 3.27 -7.02
N ALA A 262 -7.37 2.32 -6.14
CA ALA A 262 -7.51 0.92 -6.50
C ALA A 262 -8.60 0.67 -7.54
N SER A 263 -9.74 1.37 -7.42
CA SER A 263 -10.83 1.32 -8.43
C SER A 263 -10.36 1.85 -9.79
N LEU A 264 -9.68 3.00 -9.83
CA LEU A 264 -9.11 3.54 -11.07
C LEU A 264 -8.04 2.61 -11.66
N ALA A 265 -7.20 2.00 -10.83
CA ALA A 265 -6.23 1.00 -11.29
C ALA A 265 -6.93 -0.20 -11.95
N SER A 266 -8.06 -0.65 -11.39
CA SER A 266 -8.89 -1.68 -12.00
C SER A 266 -9.51 -1.24 -13.33
N ALA A 267 -9.95 0.02 -13.43
CA ALA A 267 -10.50 0.59 -14.66
C ALA A 267 -9.45 0.70 -15.77
N VAL A 268 -8.23 1.18 -15.46
CA VAL A 268 -7.09 1.18 -16.40
C VAL A 268 -6.78 -0.24 -16.88
N ALA A 269 -6.78 -1.21 -15.96
CA ALA A 269 -6.57 -2.61 -16.32
C ALA A 269 -7.71 -3.16 -17.20
N GLU A 270 -8.95 -2.71 -17.04
CA GLU A 270 -10.07 -3.05 -17.93
C GLU A 270 -9.89 -2.43 -19.31
N CYS A 271 -9.47 -1.16 -19.42
CA CYS A 271 -9.13 -0.55 -20.70
C CYS A 271 -8.05 -1.34 -21.43
N ALA A 272 -6.99 -1.75 -20.74
CA ALA A 272 -5.95 -2.60 -21.31
C ALA A 272 -6.51 -3.98 -21.77
N ARG A 273 -7.45 -4.57 -21.02
CA ARG A 273 -8.15 -5.81 -21.43
C ARG A 273 -9.05 -5.59 -22.65
N MET A 274 -9.78 -4.49 -22.72
CA MET A 274 -10.61 -4.14 -23.88
C MET A 274 -9.75 -3.91 -25.13
N ARG A 275 -8.63 -3.19 -25.00
CA ARG A 275 -7.66 -3.00 -26.08
C ARG A 275 -7.15 -4.34 -26.59
N ALA A 276 -6.74 -5.20 -25.66
CA ALA A 276 -6.30 -6.54 -26.00
C ALA A 276 -7.40 -7.33 -26.70
N ARG A 277 -8.69 -7.17 -26.33
CA ARG A 277 -9.79 -7.87 -27.00
C ARG A 277 -10.05 -7.38 -28.42
N LEU A 278 -10.00 -6.07 -28.64
CA LEU A 278 -10.19 -5.46 -29.96
C LEU A 278 -9.10 -5.90 -30.94
N LEU A 279 -7.85 -5.92 -30.46
CA LEU A 279 -6.68 -6.31 -31.25
C LEU A 279 -6.48 -7.83 -31.35
N ASP A 280 -7.23 -8.60 -30.56
CA ASP A 280 -7.18 -10.06 -30.56
C ASP A 280 -8.50 -10.70 -30.99
N PRO A 281 -8.62 -11.14 -32.25
CA PRO A 281 -9.83 -11.83 -32.71
C PRO A 281 -10.09 -13.19 -32.01
N ALA A 282 -9.10 -13.78 -31.32
CA ALA A 282 -9.27 -15.03 -30.57
C ALA A 282 -9.66 -14.83 -29.09
N SER A 283 -9.73 -13.60 -28.59
CA SER A 283 -10.18 -13.28 -27.22
C SER A 283 -11.70 -13.23 -27.06
N VAL A 284 -12.43 -13.22 -28.19
CA VAL A 284 -13.89 -13.04 -28.29
C VAL A 284 -14.62 -14.40 -28.35
N ARG A 285 -13.90 -15.52 -28.48
CA ARG A 285 -14.44 -16.89 -28.48
C ARG A 285 -14.21 -17.60 -27.16
#